data_AF-A0A496UFL8-F1
#
_entry.id   AF-A0A496UFL8-F1
#
_cell.length_a   1.000
_cell.length_b   1.000
_cell.length_c   1.000
_cell.angle_alpha   90.00
_cell.angle_beta   90.00
_cell.angle_gamma   90.00
#
_symmetry.space_group_name_H-M   'P 1'
#
loop_
_entity.id
_entity.type
_entity.pdbx_description
1 polymer ?
#
loop_
_entity_poly.entity_id
_entity_poly.type
_entity_poly.pdbx_seq_one_letter_code
_entity_poly.pdbx_strand_id
1 'polypeptide(L)'
;MAGILPRFAVGLGYGGWNITGLNSPSWFNHLYLKARFRFFDETESFPGALLGFDNEPEAIRSGSTYRRSARDIYLVLSKNFLSFGGDMAFHFGISADVRRLIHAGAWVGMNKALPAGFGLAMEYDFATDEADSVRFDNNGGFLSGEIYWESFGQVRISLQFIDILETGGESYRALGVDFLGLF
;
A
#
# COMPACT_ATOMS: atom_id res chain seq x y z
N MET A 1 -11.16 -3.99 -0.02
CA MET A 1 -11.85 -3.11 0.96
C MET A 1 -13.22 -2.77 0.41
N ALA A 2 -14.23 -2.56 1.25
CA ALA A 2 -15.56 -2.14 0.80
C ALA A 2 -15.91 -0.74 1.34
N GLY A 3 -16.52 0.10 0.50
CA GLY A 3 -17.11 1.36 0.92
C GLY A 3 -18.36 1.12 1.77
N ILE A 4 -18.37 1.59 3.01
CA ILE A 4 -19.55 1.51 3.89
C ILE A 4 -20.35 2.81 3.80
N LEU A 5 -19.64 3.94 3.63
CA LEU A 5 -20.21 5.26 3.36
C LEU A 5 -19.44 5.89 2.18
N PRO A 6 -19.98 6.94 1.51
CA PRO A 6 -19.31 7.58 0.37
C PRO A 6 -17.87 8.05 0.65
N ARG A 7 -17.55 8.29 1.94
CA ARG A 7 -16.24 8.76 2.39
C ARG A 7 -15.54 7.81 3.36
N PHE A 8 -16.13 6.65 3.66
CA PHE A 8 -15.59 5.70 4.63
C PHE A 8 -15.55 4.29 4.06
N ALA A 9 -14.37 3.70 4.06
CA ALA A 9 -14.13 2.33 3.62
C ALA A 9 -13.43 1.52 4.71
N VAL A 10 -13.81 0.25 4.84
CA VAL A 10 -13.19 -0.70 5.77
C VAL A 10 -12.84 -1.98 5.02
N GLY A 11 -11.75 -2.61 5.44
CA GLY A 11 -11.31 -3.93 4.99
C GLY A 11 -10.91 -4.77 6.18
N LEU A 12 -11.22 -6.05 6.07
CA LEU A 12 -10.73 -7.10 6.95
C LEU A 12 -9.86 -8.02 6.11
N GLY A 13 -8.72 -8.42 6.65
CA GLY A 13 -7.80 -9.36 6.04
C GLY A 13 -7.51 -10.53 6.97
N TYR A 14 -7.24 -11.67 6.39
CA TYR A 14 -6.73 -12.86 7.08
C TYR A 14 -5.83 -13.60 6.11
N GLY A 15 -4.75 -14.20 6.61
CA GLY A 15 -3.77 -14.85 5.74
C GLY A 15 -3.10 -16.05 6.40
N GLY A 16 -2.15 -16.62 5.67
CA GLY A 16 -1.35 -17.73 6.09
C GLY A 16 -0.15 -17.94 5.16
N TRP A 17 0.89 -18.59 5.68
CA TRP A 17 2.05 -19.02 4.91
C TRP A 17 1.79 -20.38 4.25
N ASN A 18 2.51 -20.67 3.18
CA ASN A 18 2.49 -21.96 2.46
C ASN A 18 1.11 -22.39 1.93
N ILE A 19 0.19 -21.46 1.66
CA ILE A 19 -1.17 -21.77 1.17
C ILE A 19 -1.11 -22.47 -0.21
N THR A 20 -0.14 -22.10 -1.05
CA THR A 20 0.03 -22.63 -2.42
C THR A 20 1.28 -23.50 -2.57
N GLY A 21 1.96 -23.84 -1.47
CA GLY A 21 3.20 -24.62 -1.45
C GLY A 21 3.02 -26.11 -1.13
N LEU A 22 4.12 -26.86 -1.15
CA LEU A 22 4.13 -28.29 -0.78
C LEU A 22 4.17 -28.53 0.74
N ASN A 23 4.45 -27.48 1.53
CA ASN A 23 4.51 -27.54 2.98
C ASN A 23 3.12 -27.33 3.59
N SER A 24 2.94 -27.73 4.85
CA SER A 24 1.69 -27.48 5.56
C SER A 24 1.40 -25.98 5.67
N PRO A 25 0.15 -25.55 5.39
CA PRO A 25 -0.25 -24.16 5.59
C PRO A 25 -0.13 -23.74 7.05
N SER A 26 0.43 -22.55 7.29
CA SER A 26 0.51 -21.94 8.63
C SER A 26 -0.31 -20.67 8.64
N TRP A 27 -1.48 -20.72 9.27
CA TRP A 27 -2.39 -19.58 9.36
C TRP A 27 -1.92 -18.51 10.35
N PHE A 28 -2.27 -17.26 10.08
CA PHE A 28 -1.99 -16.17 11.00
C PHE A 28 -2.94 -16.21 12.20
N ASN A 29 -2.47 -15.76 13.37
CA ASN A 29 -3.26 -15.77 14.60
C ASN A 29 -4.05 -14.46 14.84
N HIS A 30 -4.06 -13.55 13.86
CA HIS A 30 -4.69 -12.24 13.96
C HIS A 30 -5.33 -11.83 12.64
N LEU A 31 -6.34 -10.97 12.74
CA LEU A 31 -6.98 -10.32 11.61
C LEU A 31 -6.29 -8.99 11.31
N TYR A 32 -6.27 -8.64 10.04
CA TYR A 32 -5.85 -7.34 9.55
C TYR A 32 -7.05 -6.44 9.38
N LEU A 33 -6.87 -5.18 9.74
CA LEU A 33 -7.88 -4.14 9.67
C LEU A 33 -7.31 -3.00 8.86
N LYS A 34 -8.06 -2.62 7.83
CA LYS A 34 -7.80 -1.42 7.04
C LYS A 34 -9.02 -0.51 7.15
N ALA A 35 -8.83 0.73 7.55
CA ALA A 35 -9.89 1.73 7.56
C ALA A 35 -9.42 2.98 6.85
N ARG A 36 -10.31 3.64 6.13
CA ARG A 36 -10.00 4.86 5.38
C ARG A 36 -11.17 5.81 5.45
N PHE A 37 -10.90 7.05 5.84
CA PHE A 37 -11.88 8.13 5.85
C PHE A 37 -11.36 9.32 5.05
N ARG A 38 -12.13 9.78 4.06
CA ARG A 38 -11.80 10.97 3.27
C ARG A 38 -12.44 12.21 3.90
N PHE A 39 -11.62 13.16 4.34
CA PHE A 39 -12.08 14.41 4.97
C PHE A 39 -12.28 15.51 3.94
N PHE A 40 -11.34 15.63 3.00
CA PHE A 40 -11.36 16.61 1.93
C PHE A 40 -11.38 15.91 0.58
N ASP A 41 -12.37 16.28 -0.24
CA ASP A 41 -12.37 15.93 -1.64
C ASP A 41 -11.38 16.83 -2.39
N GLU A 42 -10.78 16.28 -3.43
CA GLU A 42 -9.86 17.03 -4.28
C GLU A 42 -10.61 18.15 -5.02
N THR A 43 -9.94 19.29 -5.16
CA THR A 43 -10.39 20.39 -6.01
C THR A 43 -9.26 20.79 -6.97
N GLU A 44 -9.57 21.66 -7.94
CA GLU A 44 -8.57 22.19 -8.86
C GLU A 44 -7.38 22.83 -8.14
N SER A 45 -7.61 23.50 -7.00
CA SER A 45 -6.57 24.20 -6.24
C SER A 45 -5.97 23.38 -5.08
N PHE A 46 -6.72 22.43 -4.50
CA PHE A 46 -6.33 21.75 -3.27
C PHE A 46 -6.35 20.21 -3.42
N PRO A 47 -5.33 19.48 -2.94
CA PRO A 47 -5.34 18.01 -2.98
C PRO A 47 -6.44 17.42 -2.09
N GLY A 48 -6.95 16.26 -2.46
CA GLY A 48 -7.80 15.47 -1.57
C GLY A 48 -7.00 14.98 -0.36
N ALA A 49 -7.67 14.79 0.77
CA ALA A 49 -7.03 14.32 2.00
C ALA A 49 -7.80 13.18 2.66
N LEU A 50 -7.07 12.18 3.11
CA LEU A 50 -7.60 10.96 3.72
C LEU A 50 -6.78 10.61 4.96
N LEU A 51 -7.47 10.21 6.04
CA LEU A 51 -6.87 9.52 7.18
C LEU A 51 -7.18 8.04 7.03
N GLY A 52 -6.23 7.19 7.35
CA GLY A 52 -6.44 5.77 7.37
C GLY A 52 -5.80 5.10 8.56
N PHE A 53 -6.18 3.84 8.70
CA PHE A 53 -5.58 2.88 9.61
C PHE A 53 -5.21 1.63 8.81
N ASP A 54 -3.99 1.10 8.98
CA ASP A 54 -3.57 -0.17 8.40
C ASP A 54 -2.55 -0.87 9.30
N ASN A 55 -2.97 -1.99 9.88
CA ASN A 55 -2.13 -2.82 10.75
C ASN A 55 -1.67 -4.13 10.08
N GLU A 56 -1.79 -4.24 8.75
CA GLU A 56 -1.28 -5.40 8.03
C GLU A 56 0.26 -5.45 8.15
N PRO A 57 0.83 -6.50 8.74
CA PRO A 57 2.26 -6.69 8.80
C PRO A 57 2.75 -7.15 7.44
N GLU A 58 3.93 -6.66 7.07
CA GLU A 58 4.60 -7.20 5.90
C GLU A 58 5.03 -8.65 6.13
N ALA A 59 5.05 -9.42 5.04
CA ALA A 59 5.49 -10.80 5.05
C ALA A 59 6.96 -10.96 5.46
N ILE A 60 7.27 -12.01 6.24
CA ILE A 60 8.66 -12.37 6.53
C ILE A 60 9.27 -12.97 5.27
N ARG A 61 10.43 -12.45 4.88
CA ARG A 61 11.11 -12.85 3.63
C ARG A 61 12.36 -13.67 3.93
N SER A 62 12.75 -14.52 2.96
CA SER A 62 14.03 -15.21 3.02
C SER A 62 15.17 -14.20 3.03
N GLY A 63 16.18 -14.41 3.89
CA GLY A 63 17.29 -13.47 4.05
C GLY A 63 16.90 -12.11 4.64
N SER A 64 15.67 -11.93 5.15
CA SER A 64 15.26 -10.64 5.69
C SER A 64 16.02 -10.28 6.95
N THR A 65 16.61 -9.09 6.94
CA THR A 65 17.20 -8.47 8.14
C THR A 65 16.19 -7.49 8.76
N TYR A 66 15.29 -6.94 7.94
CA TYR A 66 14.29 -5.96 8.36
C TYR A 66 12.93 -6.28 7.76
N ARG A 67 11.87 -5.81 8.44
CA ARG A 67 10.50 -5.87 7.95
C ARG A 67 9.97 -4.45 7.98
N ARG A 68 9.36 -3.99 6.88
CA ARG A 68 8.72 -2.69 6.86
C ARG A 68 7.59 -2.66 7.90
N SER A 69 7.60 -1.62 8.71
CA SER A 69 6.58 -1.42 9.74
C SER A 69 5.21 -1.17 9.10
N ALA A 70 4.16 -1.64 9.78
CA ALA A 70 2.80 -1.31 9.40
C ALA A 70 2.56 0.19 9.65
N ARG A 71 1.73 0.81 8.82
CA ARG A 71 1.53 2.27 8.88
C ARG A 71 0.65 2.73 10.04
N ASP A 72 -0.02 1.80 10.74
CA ASP A 72 -0.98 2.09 11.79
C ASP A 72 -1.86 3.29 11.39
N ILE A 73 -1.76 4.45 12.05
CA ILE A 73 -2.51 5.66 11.66
C ILE A 73 -1.72 6.47 10.63
N TYR A 74 -2.36 6.81 9.52
CA TYR A 74 -1.73 7.60 8.47
C TYR A 74 -2.63 8.69 7.87
N LEU A 75 -2.00 9.73 7.34
CA LEU A 75 -2.62 10.78 6.53
C LEU A 75 -2.06 10.72 5.11
N VAL A 76 -2.90 10.84 4.10
CA VAL A 76 -2.51 10.94 2.68
C VAL A 76 -3.10 12.19 2.07
N LEU A 77 -2.27 12.93 1.34
CA LEU A 77 -2.66 13.95 0.37
C LEU A 77 -2.55 13.37 -1.03
N SER A 78 -3.60 13.52 -1.84
CA SER A 78 -3.69 13.00 -3.20
C SER A 78 -4.10 14.09 -4.17
N LYS A 79 -3.41 14.17 -5.32
CA LYS A 79 -3.76 15.07 -6.41
C LYS A 79 -3.77 14.31 -7.72
N ASN A 80 -4.87 14.38 -8.45
CA ASN A 80 -5.06 13.79 -9.76
C ASN A 80 -4.85 14.82 -10.87
N PHE A 81 -4.15 14.40 -11.92
CA PHE A 81 -3.86 15.20 -13.09
C PHE A 81 -4.34 14.47 -14.32
N LEU A 82 -4.99 15.21 -15.22
CA LEU A 82 -5.27 14.70 -16.55
C LEU A 82 -3.93 14.52 -17.29
N SER A 83 -3.67 13.29 -17.73
CA SER A 83 -2.46 12.93 -18.45
C SER A 83 -2.80 12.19 -19.75
N PHE A 84 -1.83 12.08 -20.65
CA PHE A 84 -1.99 11.28 -21.86
C PHE A 84 -2.35 9.82 -21.53
N GLY A 85 -3.38 9.29 -22.21
CA GLY A 85 -3.83 7.90 -22.02
C GLY A 85 -4.55 7.61 -20.70
N GLY A 86 -4.98 8.65 -19.97
CA GLY A 86 -5.75 8.51 -18.72
C GLY A 86 -5.14 9.30 -17.56
N ASP A 87 -5.82 9.24 -16.42
CA ASP A 87 -5.46 9.98 -15.21
C ASP A 87 -4.13 9.55 -14.61
N MET A 88 -3.43 10.52 -13.99
CA MET A 88 -2.20 10.32 -13.24
C MET A 88 -2.33 11.00 -11.88
N ALA A 89 -2.27 10.23 -10.81
CA ALA A 89 -2.39 10.74 -9.45
C ALA A 89 -1.06 10.61 -8.70
N PHE A 90 -0.72 11.63 -7.93
CA PHE A 90 0.39 11.61 -6.99
C PHE A 90 -0.13 11.65 -5.56
N HIS A 91 0.56 10.93 -4.69
CA HIS A 91 0.22 10.74 -3.30
C HIS A 91 1.43 11.09 -2.44
N PHE A 92 1.20 11.82 -1.36
CA PHE A 92 2.16 12.00 -0.29
C PHE A 92 1.50 11.55 1.00
N GLY A 93 2.18 10.71 1.76
CA GLY A 93 1.65 10.18 3.01
C GLY A 93 2.63 10.25 4.16
N ILE A 94 2.06 10.36 5.36
CA ILE A 94 2.77 10.29 6.63
C ILE A 94 2.04 9.31 7.57
N SER A 95 2.77 8.56 8.39
CA SER A 95 2.25 7.59 9.35
C SER A 95 2.81 7.82 10.75
N ALA A 96 2.10 7.28 11.73
CA ALA A 96 2.60 7.12 13.09
C ALA A 96 2.19 5.75 13.64
N ASP A 97 3.17 5.03 14.19
CA ASP A 97 2.94 3.80 14.96
C ASP A 97 2.28 4.17 16.30
N VAL A 98 1.10 3.60 16.56
CA VAL A 98 0.29 3.93 17.75
C VAL A 98 0.95 3.44 19.03
N ARG A 99 1.83 2.44 18.93
CA ARG A 99 2.59 1.84 20.03
C ARG A 99 3.97 2.48 20.18
N ARG A 100 4.50 3.13 19.13
CA ARG A 100 5.82 3.76 19.08
C ARG A 100 5.77 5.12 18.41
N LEU A 101 5.30 6.13 19.16
CA LEU A 101 5.18 7.53 18.69
C LEU A 101 6.52 8.27 18.48
N ILE A 102 7.63 7.55 18.34
CA ILE A 102 8.98 8.13 18.35
C ILE A 102 9.42 8.56 16.95
N HIS A 103 9.01 7.81 15.92
CA HIS A 103 9.33 8.12 14.53
C HIS A 103 8.06 8.09 13.68
N ALA A 104 7.95 9.05 12.76
CA ALA A 104 6.88 9.12 11.78
C ALA A 104 7.38 8.56 10.45
N GLY A 105 6.56 7.73 9.80
CA GLY A 105 6.84 7.24 8.47
C GLY A 105 6.42 8.26 7.43
N ALA A 106 7.04 8.21 6.26
CA ALA A 106 6.78 9.12 5.15
C ALA A 106 7.00 8.36 3.84
N TRP A 107 6.11 8.60 2.88
CA TRP A 107 6.20 7.98 1.56
C TRP A 107 5.57 8.88 0.50
N VAL A 108 5.95 8.59 -0.74
CA VAL A 108 5.30 9.13 -1.93
C VAL A 108 4.82 7.98 -2.79
N GLY A 109 3.73 8.22 -3.50
CA GLY A 109 3.18 7.26 -4.44
C GLY A 109 2.69 7.93 -5.71
N MET A 110 2.56 7.13 -6.76
CA MET A 110 1.99 7.54 -8.03
C MET A 110 1.11 6.41 -8.56
N ASN A 111 -0.06 6.78 -9.11
CA ASN A 111 -0.90 5.89 -9.89
C ASN A 111 -1.05 6.46 -11.30
N LYS A 112 -1.04 5.60 -12.32
CA LYS A 112 -1.36 5.98 -13.69
C LYS A 112 -2.36 5.01 -14.27
N ALA A 113 -3.52 5.54 -14.65
CA ALA A 113 -4.50 4.83 -15.44
C ALA A 113 -4.05 4.79 -16.91
N LEU A 114 -4.25 3.64 -17.54
CA LEU A 114 -3.96 3.38 -18.94
C LEU A 114 -5.26 2.91 -19.64
N PRO A 115 -5.31 2.94 -20.98
CA PRO A 115 -6.49 2.47 -21.71
C PRO A 115 -6.83 1.00 -21.41
N ALA A 116 -8.08 0.63 -21.67
CA ALA A 116 -8.59 -0.75 -21.52
C ALA A 116 -8.53 -1.30 -20.08
N GLY A 117 -8.58 -0.43 -19.07
CA GLY A 117 -8.61 -0.80 -17.65
C GLY A 117 -7.25 -1.15 -17.07
N PHE A 118 -6.17 -1.04 -17.84
CA PHE A 118 -4.82 -1.21 -17.32
C PHE A 118 -4.41 -0.03 -16.44
N GLY A 119 -3.49 -0.27 -15.53
CA GLY A 119 -2.83 0.79 -14.80
C GLY A 119 -1.57 0.30 -14.12
N LEU A 120 -0.83 1.27 -13.59
CA LEU A 120 0.36 1.03 -12.79
C LEU A 120 0.29 1.89 -11.53
N ALA A 121 0.83 1.36 -10.45
CA ALA A 121 1.08 2.09 -9.22
C ALA A 121 2.53 1.89 -8.80
N MET A 122 3.11 2.92 -8.21
CA MET A 122 4.44 2.86 -7.60
C MET A 122 4.40 3.61 -6.28
N GLU A 123 5.13 3.11 -5.30
CA GLU A 123 5.25 3.70 -3.98
C GLU A 123 6.70 3.62 -3.51
N TYR A 124 7.22 4.74 -3.03
CA TYR A 124 8.51 4.81 -2.38
C TYR A 124 8.33 5.26 -0.93
N ASP A 125 8.71 4.39 -0.01
CA ASP A 125 8.78 4.67 1.43
C ASP A 125 10.20 5.10 1.80
N PHE A 126 10.31 6.24 2.47
CA PHE A 126 11.59 6.78 2.93
C PHE A 126 12.16 6.05 4.16
N ALA A 127 11.44 5.06 4.69
CA ALA A 127 11.78 4.30 5.90
C ALA A 127 12.07 5.20 7.10
N THR A 128 11.38 6.34 7.18
CA THR A 128 11.65 7.38 8.19
C THR A 128 11.22 6.99 9.61
N ASP A 129 10.35 5.99 9.71
CA ASP A 129 9.93 5.31 10.93
C ASP A 129 10.81 4.10 11.30
N GLU A 130 11.77 3.73 10.44
CA GLU A 130 12.70 2.64 10.69
C GLU A 130 14.00 3.11 11.36
N ALA A 131 14.79 2.15 11.83
CA ALA A 131 16.11 2.42 12.40
C ALA A 131 17.06 3.06 11.35
N ASP A 132 18.00 3.88 11.83
CA ASP A 132 18.99 4.57 10.99
C ASP A 132 19.75 3.61 10.04
N SER A 133 20.01 2.37 10.47
CA SER A 133 20.66 1.35 9.63
C SER A 133 19.84 1.00 8.38
N VAL A 134 18.51 1.06 8.44
CA VAL A 134 17.64 0.83 7.27
C VAL A 134 17.72 2.00 6.28
N ARG A 135 17.90 3.22 6.79
CA ARG A 135 17.89 4.45 6.00
C ARG A 135 19.24 4.80 5.39
N PHE A 136 20.33 4.52 6.09
CA PHE A 136 21.66 4.99 5.71
C PHE A 136 22.60 3.85 5.29
N ASP A 137 22.44 2.65 5.85
CA ASP A 137 23.31 1.51 5.57
C ASP A 137 22.70 0.56 4.53
N ASN A 138 21.37 0.52 4.43
CA ASN A 138 20.64 -0.13 3.34
C ASN A 138 20.22 0.86 2.26
N ASN A 139 19.65 0.36 1.16
CA ASN A 139 19.33 1.09 -0.08
C ASN A 139 18.35 2.28 0.05
N GLY A 140 18.12 2.78 1.27
CA GLY A 140 17.60 4.10 1.56
C GLY A 140 16.08 4.19 1.67
N GLY A 141 15.38 3.05 1.61
CA GLY A 141 13.92 3.01 1.65
C GLY A 141 13.35 1.82 0.89
N PHE A 142 12.02 1.72 0.83
CA PHE A 142 11.33 0.60 0.20
C PHE A 142 10.64 1.08 -1.08
N LEU A 143 10.98 0.49 -2.22
CA LEU A 143 10.28 0.76 -3.49
C LEU A 143 9.39 -0.42 -3.82
N SER A 144 8.11 -0.16 -4.01
CA SER A 144 7.15 -1.16 -4.46
C SER A 144 6.40 -0.68 -5.70
N GLY A 145 6.04 -1.62 -6.56
CA GLY A 145 5.32 -1.36 -7.80
C GLY A 145 4.19 -2.36 -8.00
N GLU A 146 3.17 -1.95 -8.74
CA GLU A 146 2.03 -2.76 -9.11
C GLU A 146 1.68 -2.47 -10.56
N ILE A 147 1.42 -3.53 -11.32
CA ILE A 147 0.74 -3.43 -12.61
C ILE A 147 -0.59 -4.14 -12.44
N TYR A 148 -1.67 -3.48 -12.82
CA TYR A 148 -3.00 -4.01 -12.63
C TYR A 148 -3.86 -3.87 -13.87
N TRP A 149 -4.87 -4.73 -13.94
CA TRP A 149 -5.97 -4.63 -14.87
C TRP A 149 -7.29 -4.62 -14.10
N GLU A 150 -8.15 -3.69 -14.43
CA GLU A 150 -9.45 -3.49 -13.81
C GLU A 150 -10.57 -3.78 -14.80
N SER A 151 -11.45 -4.71 -14.42
CA SER A 151 -12.60 -5.11 -15.21
C SER A 151 -13.84 -4.38 -14.72
N PHE A 152 -14.34 -3.46 -15.57
CA PHE A 152 -15.61 -2.72 -15.38
C PHE A 152 -15.77 -2.06 -14.00
N GLY A 153 -14.67 -1.65 -13.35
CA GLY A 153 -14.71 -1.03 -12.03
C GLY A 153 -15.05 -1.97 -10.86
N GLN A 154 -15.13 -3.29 -11.10
CA GLN A 154 -15.59 -4.26 -10.10
C GLN A 154 -14.46 -5.12 -9.55
N VAL A 155 -13.55 -5.55 -10.42
CA VAL A 155 -12.48 -6.47 -10.09
C VAL A 155 -11.17 -5.89 -10.59
N ARG A 156 -10.17 -5.82 -9.71
CA ARG A 156 -8.79 -5.55 -10.06
C ARG A 156 -7.96 -6.80 -9.88
N ILE A 157 -7.22 -7.17 -10.90
CA ILE A 157 -6.20 -8.22 -10.85
C ILE A 157 -4.86 -7.54 -11.00
N SER A 158 -3.93 -7.84 -10.10
CA SER A 158 -2.65 -7.15 -10.06
C SER A 158 -1.46 -8.05 -9.86
N LEU A 159 -0.36 -7.68 -10.51
CA LEU A 159 0.96 -8.22 -10.25
C LEU A 159 1.74 -7.17 -9.46
N GLN A 160 2.08 -7.51 -8.23
CA GLN A 160 2.78 -6.64 -7.29
C GLN A 160 4.24 -7.06 -7.19
N PHE A 161 5.13 -6.09 -7.15
CA PHE A 161 6.57 -6.22 -6.93
C PHE A 161 6.90 -5.43 -5.67
N ILE A 162 7.28 -6.12 -4.62
CA ILE A 162 7.40 -5.54 -3.28
C ILE A 162 8.86 -5.49 -2.88
N ASP A 163 9.29 -4.32 -2.41
CA ASP A 163 10.66 -4.01 -2.02
C ASP A 163 11.70 -4.36 -3.11
N ILE A 164 11.55 -3.73 -4.27
CA ILE A 164 12.41 -3.87 -5.45
C ILE A 164 13.86 -3.48 -5.14
N LEU A 165 14.08 -2.60 -4.16
CA LEU A 165 15.41 -2.19 -3.71
C LEU A 165 16.05 -3.21 -2.75
N GLU A 166 15.33 -4.23 -2.32
CA GLU A 166 15.83 -5.27 -1.41
C GLU A 166 16.32 -4.72 -0.06
N THR A 167 15.70 -3.63 0.41
CA THR A 167 16.09 -2.95 1.66
C THR A 167 15.80 -3.81 2.90
N GLY A 168 14.70 -4.56 2.89
CA GLY A 168 14.32 -5.49 3.95
C GLY A 168 14.87 -6.91 3.78
N GLY A 169 15.33 -7.26 2.58
CA GLY A 169 15.69 -8.62 2.14
C GLY A 169 15.28 -8.85 0.70
N GLU A 170 15.25 -10.11 0.25
CA GLU A 170 14.90 -10.43 -1.15
C GLU A 170 13.56 -9.82 -1.58
N SER A 171 13.54 -9.25 -2.78
CA SER A 171 12.32 -8.75 -3.42
C SER A 171 11.35 -9.90 -3.69
N TYR A 172 10.04 -9.66 -3.56
CA TYR A 172 9.05 -10.69 -3.85
C TYR A 172 7.90 -10.19 -4.71
N ARG A 173 7.18 -11.15 -5.29
CA ARG A 173 6.07 -10.90 -6.20
C ARG A 173 4.80 -11.49 -5.63
N ALA A 174 3.70 -10.77 -5.75
CA ALA A 174 2.40 -11.23 -5.33
C ALA A 174 1.37 -11.03 -6.44
N LEU A 175 0.38 -11.91 -6.48
CA LEU A 175 -0.82 -11.75 -7.29
C LEU A 175 -1.94 -11.23 -6.38
N GLY A 176 -2.46 -10.04 -6.68
CA GLY A 176 -3.60 -9.44 -5.99
C GLY A 176 -4.89 -9.64 -6.79
N VAL A 177 -5.99 -9.89 -6.07
CA VAL A 177 -7.34 -9.83 -6.62
C VAL A 177 -8.19 -9.02 -5.66
N ASP A 178 -8.55 -7.80 -6.08
CA ASP A 178 -9.36 -6.88 -5.30
C ASP A 178 -10.75 -6.75 -5.89
N PHE A 179 -11.76 -6.87 -5.04
CA PHE A 179 -13.14 -6.52 -5.37
C PHE A 179 -13.40 -5.08 -4.92
N LEU A 180 -13.61 -4.18 -5.88
CA LEU A 180 -13.67 -2.73 -5.66
C LEU A 180 -15.05 -2.24 -5.17
N GLY A 181 -16.04 -3.14 -5.14
CA GLY A 181 -17.41 -2.85 -4.71
C GLY A 181 -18.28 -2.28 -5.82
N LEU A 182 -19.59 -2.51 -5.73
CA LEU A 182 -20.61 -1.93 -6.61
C LEU A 182 -21.21 -0.72 -5.89
N PHE A 183 -20.89 0.50 -6.33
CA PHE A 183 -21.58 1.72 -5.91
C PHE A 183 -21.85 2.59 -7.14
#